data_AF-A0A351CXH3-F1
#
_entry.id   AF-A0A351CXH3-F1
#
_cell.length_a   1.000
_cell.length_b   1.000
_cell.length_c   1.000
_cell.angle_alpha   90.00
_cell.angle_beta   90.00
_cell.angle_gamma   90.00
#
_symmetry.space_group_name_H-M   'P 1'
#
loop_
_entity.id
_entity.type
_entity.pdbx_description
1 polymer ?
#
loop_
_entity_poly.entity_id
_entity_poly.type
_entity_poly.pdbx_seq_one_letter_code
_entity_poly.pdbx_strand_id
1 'polypeptide(L)'
;MAVAVATGSGELANLTSQLSTAMVRGYGRQHELQSDGLGAEYLAHSGYDLQNMIDVVRVLKNQELFEQERAREEGREPRAYHGVFSTHPDNDTRLREVVAAADRYKSTTVTRPDDGDFLLLADGMTYGPSESQGIVRGNTLYHKELNFTVDLPDGWVMHNLQDRIVGVSSDGSQIVQMMPANLEGKSAQAFLAEQFTDFRNGEVLSISGARGYTGLASLDAGNGQRLASRVAVINRSPAMSFQMVGYGKNQVPNNAVALIARGIRPLTAVEKELASEKKLRTISAKRGDTFAKLASRSGIDTYAEQRLRLLNNMYPNGEPTPGQLIKIVE
;
A
#
# COMPACT_ATOMS: atom_id res chain seq x y z
N MET A 1 10.56 -14.17 -29.21
CA MET A 1 11.39 -13.26 -30.05
C MET A 1 12.23 -14.08 -31.01
N ALA A 2 11.74 -14.39 -32.22
CA ALA A 2 12.54 -15.04 -33.28
C ALA A 2 11.81 -15.10 -34.64
N VAL A 3 11.11 -14.05 -35.11
CA VAL A 3 10.63 -13.96 -36.53
C VAL A 3 10.50 -12.51 -37.01
N ALA A 4 11.40 -11.61 -36.59
CA ALA A 4 11.32 -10.19 -36.98
C ALA A 4 12.66 -9.67 -37.52
N VAL A 5 13.30 -10.42 -38.41
CA VAL A 5 14.44 -9.93 -39.19
C VAL A 5 14.34 -10.46 -40.62
N ALA A 6 13.42 -9.90 -41.41
CA ALA A 6 13.45 -9.85 -42.88
C ALA A 6 12.11 -9.29 -43.37
N THR A 7 12.03 -7.98 -43.67
CA THR A 7 11.11 -7.34 -44.66
C THR A 7 11.02 -5.81 -44.55
N GLY A 8 11.69 -5.15 -43.60
CA GLY A 8 11.97 -3.71 -43.72
C GLY A 8 10.76 -2.77 -43.82
N SER A 9 9.62 -3.11 -43.21
CA SER A 9 8.44 -2.23 -43.14
C SER A 9 7.99 -2.10 -41.68
N GLY A 10 8.21 -0.90 -41.11
CA GLY A 10 7.78 -0.56 -39.75
C GLY A 10 6.26 -0.70 -39.54
N GLU A 11 5.48 -0.65 -40.63
CA GLU A 11 4.03 -0.87 -40.61
C GLU A 11 3.64 -2.33 -40.37
N LEU A 12 4.36 -3.31 -40.94
CA LEU A 12 4.13 -4.74 -40.69
C LEU A 12 4.57 -5.16 -39.29
N ALA A 13 5.63 -4.55 -38.77
CA ALA A 13 6.06 -4.75 -37.38
C ALA A 13 5.05 -4.18 -36.38
N ASN A 14 4.48 -3.00 -36.64
CA ASN A 14 3.40 -2.41 -35.84
C ASN A 14 2.09 -3.19 -35.94
N LEU A 15 1.73 -3.69 -37.13
CA LEU A 15 0.54 -4.52 -37.30
C LEU A 15 0.68 -5.85 -36.54
N THR A 16 1.86 -6.48 -36.61
CA THR A 16 2.15 -7.75 -35.92
C THR A 16 2.18 -7.57 -34.40
N SER A 17 2.74 -6.47 -33.89
CA SER A 17 2.75 -6.18 -32.45
C SER A 17 1.36 -5.84 -31.90
N GLN A 18 0.54 -5.14 -32.69
CA GLN A 18 -0.87 -4.87 -32.36
C GLN A 18 -1.72 -6.14 -32.39
N LEU A 19 -1.57 -7.00 -33.40
CA LEU A 19 -2.25 -8.30 -33.48
C LEU A 19 -1.85 -9.22 -32.33
N SER A 20 -0.55 -9.31 -32.03
CA SER A 20 -0.04 -10.13 -30.91
C SER A 20 -0.58 -9.62 -29.57
N THR A 21 -0.59 -8.30 -29.37
CA THR A 21 -1.10 -7.66 -28.15
C THR A 21 -2.62 -7.84 -28.03
N ALA A 22 -3.35 -7.70 -29.13
CA ALA A 22 -4.80 -7.95 -29.18
C ALA A 22 -5.13 -9.41 -28.90
N MET A 23 -4.33 -10.35 -29.40
CA MET A 23 -4.49 -11.78 -29.17
C MET A 23 -4.20 -12.15 -27.70
N VAL A 24 -3.09 -11.68 -27.11
CA VAL A 24 -2.78 -11.89 -25.68
C VAL A 24 -3.85 -11.28 -24.77
N ARG A 25 -4.31 -10.05 -25.08
CA ARG A 25 -5.45 -9.43 -24.37
C ARG A 25 -6.74 -10.22 -24.56
N GLY A 26 -6.94 -10.82 -25.73
CA GLY A 26 -8.08 -11.69 -26.03
C GLY A 26 -8.08 -12.99 -25.22
N TYR A 27 -6.92 -13.66 -25.08
CA TYR A 27 -6.75 -14.82 -24.22
C TYR A 27 -7.01 -14.49 -22.75
N GLY A 28 -6.50 -13.34 -22.26
CA GLY A 28 -6.81 -12.85 -20.91
C GLY A 28 -8.32 -12.68 -20.69
N ARG A 29 -9.01 -12.04 -21.63
CA ARG A 29 -10.46 -11.81 -21.54
C ARG A 29 -11.29 -13.09 -21.54
N GLN A 30 -10.89 -14.11 -22.31
CA GLN A 30 -11.61 -15.39 -22.31
C GLN A 30 -11.50 -16.12 -20.97
N HIS A 31 -10.32 -16.08 -20.33
CA HIS A 31 -10.14 -16.67 -19.01
C HIS A 31 -10.89 -15.90 -17.92
N GLU A 32 -10.95 -14.56 -18.02
CA GLU A 32 -11.76 -13.72 -17.12
C GLU A 32 -13.25 -14.06 -17.22
N LEU A 33 -13.80 -14.11 -18.44
CA LEU A 33 -15.19 -14.50 -18.68
C LEU A 33 -15.52 -15.91 -18.19
N GLN A 34 -14.60 -16.85 -18.37
CA GLN A 34 -14.77 -18.21 -17.86
C GLN A 34 -14.74 -18.24 -16.33
N SER A 35 -13.83 -17.49 -15.71
CA SER A 35 -13.73 -17.38 -14.25
C SER A 35 -14.99 -16.77 -13.64
N ASP A 36 -15.52 -15.70 -14.22
CA ASP A 36 -16.73 -15.04 -13.73
C ASP A 36 -17.96 -15.95 -13.93
N GLY A 37 -18.04 -16.67 -15.05
CA GLY A 37 -19.08 -17.69 -15.30
C GLY A 37 -19.06 -18.83 -14.28
N LEU A 38 -17.88 -19.40 -14.00
CA LEU A 38 -17.71 -20.45 -12.98
C LEU A 38 -17.99 -19.92 -11.57
N GLY A 39 -17.59 -18.69 -11.26
CA GLY A 39 -17.90 -18.04 -9.97
C GLY A 39 -19.41 -17.89 -9.75
N ALA A 40 -20.14 -17.44 -10.76
CA ALA A 40 -21.61 -17.37 -10.74
C ALA A 40 -22.24 -18.75 -10.55
N GLU A 41 -21.74 -19.77 -11.26
CA GLU A 41 -22.20 -21.16 -11.11
C GLU A 41 -21.98 -21.68 -9.68
N TYR A 42 -20.80 -21.46 -9.10
CA TYR A 42 -20.48 -21.93 -7.74
C TYR A 42 -21.35 -21.25 -6.68
N LEU A 43 -21.59 -19.95 -6.79
CA LEU A 43 -22.49 -19.22 -5.89
C LEU A 43 -23.92 -19.76 -5.95
N ALA A 44 -24.44 -20.00 -7.17
CA ALA A 44 -25.77 -20.58 -7.36
C ALA A 44 -25.92 -21.95 -6.70
N HIS A 45 -24.92 -22.83 -6.89
CA HIS A 45 -24.95 -24.20 -6.34
C HIS A 45 -24.70 -24.26 -4.82
N SER A 46 -24.04 -23.26 -4.25
CA SER A 46 -23.74 -23.19 -2.81
C SER A 46 -24.79 -22.43 -1.99
N GLY A 47 -25.89 -21.98 -2.61
CA GLY A 47 -26.99 -21.33 -1.91
C GLY A 47 -26.85 -19.81 -1.74
N TYR A 48 -25.86 -19.18 -2.38
CA TYR A 48 -25.63 -17.74 -2.27
C TYR A 48 -26.39 -16.96 -3.36
N ASP A 49 -26.77 -15.72 -3.04
CA ASP A 49 -27.36 -14.80 -4.02
C ASP A 49 -26.29 -14.34 -5.03
N LEU A 50 -26.57 -14.52 -6.33
CA LEU A 50 -25.71 -13.99 -7.39
C LEU A 50 -25.70 -12.47 -7.41
N GLN A 51 -26.72 -11.80 -6.87
CA GLN A 51 -26.71 -10.34 -6.71
C GLN A 51 -25.55 -9.88 -5.80
N ASN A 52 -25.04 -10.72 -4.90
CA ASN A 52 -23.88 -10.35 -4.07
C ASN A 52 -22.60 -10.11 -4.91
N MET A 53 -22.48 -10.70 -6.11
CA MET A 53 -21.37 -10.38 -7.01
C MET A 53 -21.45 -8.92 -7.51
N ILE A 54 -22.66 -8.40 -7.72
CA ILE A 54 -22.89 -6.99 -8.06
C ILE A 54 -22.44 -6.10 -6.89
N ASP A 55 -22.70 -6.52 -5.66
CA ASP A 55 -22.26 -5.77 -4.47
C ASP A 55 -20.73 -5.73 -4.35
N VAL A 56 -20.02 -6.82 -4.69
CA VAL A 56 -18.54 -6.81 -4.75
C VAL A 56 -18.04 -5.79 -5.79
N VAL A 57 -18.62 -5.80 -7.00
CA VAL A 57 -18.25 -4.83 -8.05
C VAL A 57 -18.57 -3.40 -7.62
N ARG A 58 -19.69 -3.19 -6.92
CA ARG A 58 -20.07 -1.89 -6.35
C ARG A 58 -19.05 -1.42 -5.31
N VAL A 59 -18.57 -2.30 -4.43
CA VAL A 59 -17.52 -1.96 -3.45
C VAL A 59 -16.24 -1.51 -4.17
N LEU A 60 -15.83 -2.22 -5.22
CA LEU A 60 -14.65 -1.84 -6.02
C LEU A 60 -14.84 -0.49 -6.73
N LYS A 61 -16.02 -0.25 -7.31
CA LYS A 61 -16.36 1.04 -7.92
C LYS A 61 -16.36 2.17 -6.90
N ASN A 62 -16.89 1.94 -5.71
CA ASN A 62 -16.91 2.94 -4.64
C ASN A 62 -15.49 3.30 -4.17
N GLN A 63 -14.56 2.32 -4.12
CA GLN A 63 -13.15 2.61 -3.83
C GLN A 63 -12.50 3.47 -4.92
N GLU A 64 -12.80 3.19 -6.19
CA GLU A 64 -12.33 3.98 -7.33
C GLU A 64 -12.84 5.43 -7.25
N LEU A 65 -14.14 5.62 -6.99
CA LEU A 65 -14.76 6.95 -6.86
C LEU A 65 -14.17 7.74 -5.69
N PHE A 66 -13.94 7.09 -4.54
CA PHE A 66 -13.31 7.73 -3.39
C PHE A 66 -11.85 8.12 -3.67
N GLU A 67 -11.08 7.29 -4.38
CA GLU A 67 -9.72 7.63 -4.78
C GLU A 67 -9.68 8.85 -5.72
N GLN A 68 -10.63 8.93 -6.65
CA GLN A 68 -10.77 10.08 -7.55
C GLN A 68 -11.11 11.38 -6.79
N GLU A 69 -12.03 11.30 -5.82
CA GLU A 69 -12.36 12.43 -4.95
C GLU A 69 -11.14 12.90 -4.16
N ARG A 70 -10.46 11.99 -3.47
CA ARG A 70 -9.25 12.28 -2.70
C ARG A 70 -8.15 12.88 -3.57
N ALA A 71 -7.93 12.32 -4.75
CA ALA A 71 -6.91 12.81 -5.68
C ALA A 71 -7.20 14.26 -6.14
N ARG A 72 -8.47 14.58 -6.39
CA ARG A 72 -8.90 15.94 -6.73
C ARG A 72 -8.64 16.92 -5.58
N GLU A 73 -8.97 16.54 -4.35
CA GLU A 73 -8.72 17.37 -3.16
C GLU A 73 -7.22 17.57 -2.89
N GLU A 74 -6.42 16.52 -3.09
CA GLU A 74 -4.97 16.53 -2.91
C GLU A 74 -4.21 17.14 -4.10
N GLY A 75 -4.91 17.56 -5.17
CA GLY A 75 -4.31 18.16 -6.36
C GLY A 75 -3.37 17.22 -7.12
N ARG A 76 -3.63 15.91 -7.11
CA ARG A 76 -2.82 14.87 -7.76
C ARG A 76 -3.65 14.00 -8.68
N GLU A 77 -2.98 13.22 -9.53
CA GLU A 77 -3.64 12.17 -10.30
C GLU A 77 -4.13 11.04 -9.38
N PRO A 78 -5.31 10.44 -9.67
CA PRO A 78 -5.79 9.24 -8.97
C PRO A 78 -4.78 8.11 -9.07
N ARG A 79 -4.51 7.44 -7.95
CA ARG A 79 -3.71 6.22 -7.99
C ARG A 79 -4.59 5.10 -8.52
N ALA A 80 -4.20 4.47 -9.63
CA ALA A 80 -4.88 3.27 -10.07
C ALA A 80 -4.79 2.21 -8.95
N TYR A 81 -5.93 1.71 -8.49
CA TYR A 81 -5.96 0.64 -7.50
C TYR A 81 -5.42 -0.64 -8.15
N HIS A 82 -4.16 -0.94 -7.91
CA HIS A 82 -3.50 -2.16 -8.36
C HIS A 82 -3.50 -3.26 -7.27
N GLY A 83 -4.66 -3.49 -6.64
CA GLY A 83 -4.81 -4.58 -5.67
C GLY A 83 -4.83 -5.96 -6.34
N VAL A 84 -5.35 -6.96 -5.62
CA VAL A 84 -5.49 -8.35 -6.08
C VAL A 84 -6.29 -8.49 -7.39
N PHE A 85 -6.97 -7.41 -7.81
CA PHE A 85 -7.82 -7.37 -9.00
C PHE A 85 -7.19 -6.66 -10.22
N SER A 86 -5.90 -6.32 -10.17
CA SER A 86 -5.19 -5.58 -11.24
C SER A 86 -5.22 -6.24 -12.61
N THR A 87 -5.43 -7.56 -12.64
CA THR A 87 -5.44 -8.38 -13.86
C THR A 87 -6.84 -8.58 -14.43
N HIS A 88 -7.83 -7.79 -14.02
CA HIS A 88 -9.21 -7.94 -14.46
C HIS A 88 -9.73 -6.72 -15.23
N PRO A 89 -10.88 -6.85 -15.94
CA PRO A 89 -11.53 -5.73 -16.61
C PRO A 89 -11.94 -4.64 -15.64
N ASP A 90 -12.22 -3.45 -16.18
CA ASP A 90 -12.80 -2.36 -15.41
C ASP A 90 -14.13 -2.79 -14.75
N ASN A 91 -14.48 -2.12 -13.65
CA ASN A 91 -15.65 -2.45 -12.83
C ASN A 91 -16.97 -2.39 -13.63
N ASP A 92 -17.07 -1.52 -14.63
CA ASP A 92 -18.30 -1.32 -15.41
C ASP A 92 -18.50 -2.45 -16.44
N THR A 93 -17.40 -3.00 -16.97
CA THR A 93 -17.41 -4.22 -17.80
C THR A 93 -17.78 -5.44 -16.96
N ARG A 94 -17.18 -5.62 -15.78
CA ARG A 94 -17.52 -6.71 -14.85
C ARG A 94 -18.98 -6.67 -14.41
N LEU A 95 -19.53 -5.49 -14.12
CA LEU A 95 -20.94 -5.34 -13.74
C LEU A 95 -21.88 -5.90 -14.82
N ARG A 96 -21.61 -5.58 -16.10
CA ARG A 96 -22.42 -6.06 -17.22
C ARG A 96 -22.36 -7.58 -17.37
N GLU A 97 -21.17 -8.16 -17.20
CA GLU A 97 -20.96 -9.61 -17.30
C GLU A 97 -21.64 -10.36 -16.14
N VAL A 98 -21.49 -9.87 -14.91
CA VAL A 98 -22.15 -10.42 -13.73
C VAL A 98 -23.68 -10.36 -13.85
N VAL A 99 -24.24 -9.22 -14.30
CA VAL A 99 -25.70 -9.09 -14.51
C VAL A 99 -26.18 -10.10 -15.56
N ALA A 100 -25.48 -10.23 -16.68
CA ALA A 100 -25.83 -11.18 -17.73
C ALA A 100 -25.72 -12.65 -17.27
N ALA A 101 -24.78 -12.97 -16.39
CA ALA A 101 -24.66 -14.29 -15.77
C ALA A 101 -25.77 -14.54 -14.73
N ALA A 102 -26.08 -13.56 -13.89
CA ALA A 102 -27.12 -13.64 -12.86
C ALA A 102 -28.50 -13.94 -13.43
N ASP A 103 -28.84 -13.37 -14.59
CA ASP A 103 -30.10 -13.65 -15.29
C ASP A 103 -30.26 -15.12 -15.71
N ARG A 104 -29.16 -15.86 -15.92
CA ARG A 104 -29.20 -17.28 -16.31
C ARG A 104 -29.54 -18.22 -15.16
N TYR A 105 -29.29 -17.82 -13.91
CA TYR A 105 -29.45 -18.65 -12.72
C TYR A 105 -30.54 -18.16 -11.75
N LYS A 106 -31.38 -17.21 -12.20
CA LYS A 106 -32.43 -16.53 -11.41
C LYS A 106 -33.49 -17.42 -10.75
N SER A 107 -33.53 -18.73 -11.04
CA SER A 107 -34.71 -19.57 -10.80
C SER A 107 -34.53 -20.76 -9.84
N THR A 108 -33.37 -20.99 -9.23
CA THR A 108 -33.09 -22.31 -8.60
C THR A 108 -32.69 -22.33 -7.14
N THR A 109 -32.60 -21.20 -6.42
CA THR A 109 -31.87 -21.21 -5.15
C THR A 109 -32.70 -20.68 -3.98
N VAL A 110 -32.90 -21.52 -2.96
CA VAL A 110 -33.21 -21.07 -1.60
C VAL A 110 -31.95 -20.35 -1.11
N THR A 111 -32.02 -19.02 -1.04
CA THR A 111 -30.89 -18.20 -0.66
C THR A 111 -30.64 -18.35 0.84
N ARG A 112 -29.42 -18.76 1.21
CA ARG A 112 -28.99 -18.69 2.61
C ARG A 112 -29.00 -17.20 3.02
N PRO A 113 -29.72 -16.82 4.10
CA PRO A 113 -29.66 -15.46 4.61
C PRO A 113 -28.23 -15.13 5.05
N ASP A 114 -27.79 -13.89 4.87
CA ASP A 114 -26.59 -13.40 5.54
C ASP A 114 -26.85 -13.37 7.05
N ASP A 115 -26.18 -14.27 7.77
CA ASP A 115 -26.25 -14.42 9.22
C ASP A 115 -25.24 -13.51 9.95
N GLY A 116 -24.41 -12.78 9.20
CA GLY A 116 -23.37 -11.91 9.74
C GLY A 116 -22.13 -12.67 10.23
N ASP A 117 -22.05 -13.99 10.07
CA ASP A 117 -20.92 -14.80 10.56
C ASP A 117 -19.59 -14.32 9.99
N PHE A 118 -19.57 -13.93 8.72
CA PHE A 118 -18.36 -13.39 8.09
C PHE A 118 -17.89 -12.08 8.76
N LEU A 119 -18.82 -11.21 9.17
CA LEU A 119 -18.49 -9.97 9.88
C LEU A 119 -17.91 -10.26 11.27
N LEU A 120 -18.40 -11.31 11.94
CA LEU A 120 -17.87 -11.74 13.23
C LEU A 120 -16.48 -12.38 13.08
N LEU A 121 -16.23 -13.14 12.00
CA LEU A 121 -14.89 -13.66 11.70
C LEU A 121 -13.87 -12.57 11.37
N ALA A 122 -14.34 -11.44 10.83
CA ALA A 122 -13.48 -10.28 10.56
C ALA A 122 -13.20 -9.41 11.80
N ASP A 123 -13.90 -9.65 12.92
CA ASP A 123 -13.69 -8.92 14.17
C ASP A 123 -12.27 -9.18 14.71
N GLY A 124 -11.55 -8.12 15.07
CA GLY A 124 -10.17 -8.19 15.55
C GLY A 124 -9.10 -8.29 14.47
N MET A 125 -9.47 -8.32 13.18
CA MET A 125 -8.50 -8.18 12.10
C MET A 125 -7.81 -6.82 12.15
N THR A 126 -6.54 -6.78 11.77
CA THR A 126 -5.79 -5.53 11.67
C THR A 126 -6.32 -4.66 10.53
N TYR A 127 -6.52 -3.37 10.82
CA TYR A 127 -6.87 -2.35 9.83
C TYR A 127 -5.64 -1.48 9.51
N GLY A 128 -5.17 -1.55 8.27
CA GLY A 128 -3.97 -0.84 7.82
C GLY A 128 -2.68 -1.57 8.18
N PRO A 129 -1.56 -0.85 8.38
CA PRO A 129 -0.28 -1.46 8.76
C PRO A 129 -0.37 -2.20 10.10
N SER A 130 0.30 -3.35 10.21
CA SER A 130 0.41 -4.13 11.45
C SER A 130 1.55 -3.63 12.34
N GLU A 131 1.50 -3.96 13.64
CA GLU A 131 2.58 -3.61 14.59
C GLU A 131 3.95 -4.19 14.14
N SER A 132 3.93 -5.37 13.51
CA SER A 132 5.12 -6.05 12.98
C SER A 132 5.77 -5.36 11.79
N GLN A 133 5.03 -4.53 11.05
CA GLN A 133 5.58 -3.68 9.99
C GLN A 133 5.95 -2.27 10.49
N GLY A 134 5.61 -1.95 11.73
CA GLY A 134 5.68 -0.61 12.27
C GLY A 134 4.48 0.26 11.88
N ILE A 135 4.14 1.18 12.77
CA ILE A 135 2.96 2.04 12.69
C ILE A 135 3.39 3.46 12.36
N VAL A 136 2.88 4.00 11.25
CA VAL A 136 3.10 5.39 10.87
C VAL A 136 2.02 6.28 11.48
N ARG A 137 2.44 7.39 12.08
CA ARG A 137 1.58 8.52 12.46
C ARG A 137 2.24 9.81 12.01
N GLY A 138 1.60 10.56 11.11
CA GLY A 138 2.20 11.74 10.48
C GLY A 138 3.49 11.38 9.72
N ASN A 139 4.60 12.00 10.10
CA ASN A 139 5.94 11.79 9.55
C ASN A 139 6.84 10.89 10.43
N THR A 140 6.26 10.19 11.40
CA THR A 140 6.97 9.33 12.35
C THR A 140 6.55 7.86 12.18
N LEU A 141 7.53 6.95 12.22
CA LEU A 141 7.30 5.52 12.33
C LEU A 141 7.61 5.05 13.75
N TYR A 142 6.71 4.26 14.34
CA TYR A 142 6.93 3.56 15.60
C TYR A 142 6.96 2.05 15.37
N HIS A 143 8.07 1.40 15.72
CA HIS A 143 8.21 -0.06 15.60
C HIS A 143 8.38 -0.70 16.97
N LYS A 144 7.30 -1.30 17.48
CA LYS A 144 7.21 -1.81 18.85
C LYS A 144 8.16 -2.95 19.14
N GLU A 145 8.16 -3.98 18.28
CA GLU A 145 8.98 -5.19 18.43
C GLU A 145 10.49 -4.88 18.36
N LEU A 146 10.90 -4.10 17.36
CA LEU A 146 12.30 -3.64 17.20
C LEU A 146 12.66 -2.47 18.13
N ASN A 147 11.71 -1.98 18.94
CA ASN A 147 11.87 -0.90 19.90
C ASN A 147 12.64 0.30 19.34
N PHE A 148 12.15 0.86 18.22
CA PHE A 148 12.67 2.11 17.67
C PHE A 148 11.57 2.99 17.10
N THR A 149 11.88 4.28 17.02
CA THR A 149 11.16 5.26 16.23
C THR A 149 12.11 5.95 15.25
N VAL A 150 11.56 6.45 14.15
CA VAL A 150 12.26 7.33 13.22
C VAL A 150 11.32 8.44 12.75
N ASP A 151 11.82 9.67 12.84
CA ASP A 151 11.13 10.88 12.41
C ASP A 151 11.71 11.35 11.06
N LEU A 152 10.84 11.66 10.09
CA LEU A 152 11.24 12.40 8.89
C LEU A 152 11.18 13.92 9.14
N PRO A 153 11.93 14.73 8.38
CA PRO A 153 11.82 16.18 8.49
C PRO A 153 10.41 16.69 8.19
N ASP A 154 10.08 17.88 8.69
CA ASP A 154 8.76 18.48 8.47
C ASP A 154 8.41 18.60 6.99
N GLY A 155 7.17 18.28 6.65
CA GLY A 155 6.67 18.28 5.27
C GLY A 155 7.13 17.10 4.41
N TRP A 156 7.97 16.20 4.93
CA TRP A 156 8.30 14.96 4.23
C TRP A 156 7.17 13.94 4.37
N VAL A 157 6.95 13.19 3.30
CA VAL A 157 5.98 12.09 3.26
C VAL A 157 6.72 10.78 3.48
N MET A 158 6.24 9.98 4.44
CA MET A 158 6.74 8.64 4.69
C MET A 158 5.92 7.59 3.94
N HIS A 159 6.60 6.68 3.27
CA HIS A 159 6.04 5.44 2.75
C HIS A 159 6.70 4.26 3.47
N ASN A 160 5.92 3.52 4.25
CA ASN A 160 6.36 2.28 4.89
C ASN A 160 6.08 1.11 3.95
N LEU A 161 7.13 0.59 3.29
CA LEU A 161 7.05 -0.58 2.44
C LEU A 161 7.52 -1.81 3.21
N GLN A 162 7.25 -3.00 2.68
CA GLN A 162 7.56 -4.27 3.34
C GLN A 162 9.06 -4.44 3.65
N ASP A 163 9.95 -3.91 2.81
CA ASP A 163 11.40 -4.09 2.91
C ASP A 163 12.16 -2.80 3.27
N ARG A 164 11.49 -1.64 3.27
CA ARG A 164 12.13 -0.33 3.48
C ARG A 164 11.14 0.77 3.84
N ILE A 165 11.67 1.82 4.44
CA ILE A 165 10.98 3.10 4.62
C ILE A 165 11.51 4.07 3.57
N VAL A 166 10.61 4.76 2.88
CA VAL A 166 10.95 5.79 1.90
C VAL A 166 10.40 7.13 2.36
N GLY A 167 11.29 8.09 2.60
CA GLY A 167 10.96 9.49 2.81
C GLY A 167 11.10 10.28 1.52
N VAL A 168 10.10 11.10 1.19
CA VAL A 168 10.12 12.00 0.03
C VAL A 168 9.93 13.43 0.53
N SER A 169 10.77 14.37 0.08
CA SER A 169 10.63 15.78 0.43
C SER A 169 9.34 16.38 -0.12
N SER A 170 8.87 17.47 0.48
CA SER A 170 7.63 18.15 0.09
C SER A 170 7.58 18.57 -1.39
N ASP A 171 8.71 18.91 -1.99
CA ASP A 171 8.87 19.26 -3.41
C ASP A 171 9.21 18.06 -4.32
N GLY A 172 9.31 16.86 -3.75
CA GLY A 172 9.70 15.63 -4.46
C GLY A 172 11.10 15.69 -5.08
N SER A 173 11.97 16.59 -4.63
CA SER A 173 13.33 16.74 -5.15
C SER A 173 14.34 15.83 -4.46
N GLN A 174 14.03 15.31 -3.26
CA GLN A 174 14.88 14.45 -2.47
C GLN A 174 14.14 13.19 -2.01
N ILE A 175 14.85 12.07 -2.04
CA ILE A 175 14.36 10.78 -1.57
C ILE A 175 15.41 10.20 -0.63
N VAL A 176 14.98 9.73 0.54
CA VAL A 176 15.81 8.97 1.47
C VAL A 176 15.13 7.64 1.75
N GLN A 177 15.86 6.55 1.51
CA GLN A 177 15.40 5.20 1.79
C GLN A 177 16.16 4.67 3.00
N MET A 178 15.47 3.98 3.90
CA MET A 178 16.06 3.25 5.02
C MET A 178 15.62 1.80 4.97
N MET A 179 16.55 0.86 5.08
CA MET A 179 16.30 -0.58 5.03
C MET A 179 17.13 -1.31 6.08
N PRO A 180 16.70 -2.50 6.53
CA PRO A 180 17.52 -3.36 7.38
C PRO A 180 18.87 -3.65 6.72
N ALA A 181 19.92 -3.73 7.53
CA ALA A 181 21.26 -4.10 7.09
C ALA A 181 21.82 -5.19 8.00
N ASN A 182 22.52 -6.16 7.39
CA ASN A 182 23.33 -7.12 8.10
C ASN A 182 24.80 -6.82 7.81
N LEU A 183 25.54 -6.38 8.83
CA LEU A 183 26.94 -5.99 8.68
C LEU A 183 27.88 -7.19 8.65
N GLU A 184 27.41 -8.40 9.01
CA GLU A 184 28.23 -9.63 9.03
C GLU A 184 29.54 -9.46 9.84
N GLY A 185 29.49 -8.67 10.93
CA GLY A 185 30.65 -8.37 11.77
C GLY A 185 31.61 -7.30 11.24
N LYS A 186 31.38 -6.76 10.04
CA LYS A 186 32.18 -5.66 9.46
C LYS A 186 31.98 -4.35 10.22
N SER A 187 32.97 -3.46 10.16
CA SER A 187 32.79 -2.08 10.60
C SER A 187 31.82 -1.35 9.65
N ALA A 188 31.10 -0.34 10.14
CA ALA A 188 30.18 0.44 9.31
C ALA A 188 30.88 1.10 8.10
N GLN A 189 32.14 1.52 8.28
CA GLN A 189 32.97 2.05 7.20
C GLN A 189 33.28 0.97 6.15
N ALA A 190 33.73 -0.21 6.59
CA ALA A 190 34.08 -1.30 5.68
C ALA A 190 32.85 -1.79 4.89
N PHE A 191 31.71 -1.93 5.58
CA PHE A 191 30.43 -2.29 4.97
C PHE A 191 30.04 -1.29 3.87
N LEU A 192 30.11 0.02 4.14
CA LEU A 192 29.76 1.05 3.15
C LEU A 192 30.74 1.08 1.96
N ALA A 193 32.03 0.91 2.22
CA ALA A 193 33.05 0.90 1.17
C ALA A 193 32.94 -0.32 0.25
N GLU A 194 32.45 -1.45 0.77
CA GLU A 194 32.20 -2.67 -0.02
C GLU A 194 30.90 -2.59 -0.82
N GLN A 195 29.83 -2.09 -0.19
CA GLN A 195 28.49 -2.06 -0.77
C GLN A 195 28.34 -1.01 -1.87
N PHE A 196 29.12 0.08 -1.82
CA PHE A 196 28.92 1.23 -2.69
C PHE A 196 30.16 1.62 -3.47
N THR A 197 29.97 1.88 -4.76
CA THR A 197 31.01 2.42 -5.64
C THR A 197 31.31 3.89 -5.33
N ASP A 198 32.56 4.30 -5.49
CA ASP A 198 33.06 5.66 -5.28
C ASP A 198 32.79 6.23 -3.88
N PHE A 199 32.76 5.35 -2.87
CA PHE A 199 32.58 5.73 -1.48
C PHE A 199 33.72 6.65 -1.01
N ARG A 200 33.37 7.85 -0.53
CA ARG A 200 34.33 8.88 -0.12
C ARG A 200 33.75 9.81 0.94
N ASN A 201 34.61 10.64 1.51
CA ASN A 201 34.25 11.63 2.53
C ASN A 201 33.49 10.99 3.71
N GLY A 202 33.99 9.85 4.17
CA GLY A 202 33.41 9.10 5.25
C GLY A 202 33.54 9.83 6.59
N GLU A 203 32.46 9.89 7.37
CA GLU A 203 32.44 10.49 8.70
C GLU A 203 31.54 9.72 9.66
N VAL A 204 31.84 9.84 10.95
CA VAL A 204 31.04 9.22 12.03
C VAL A 204 29.76 10.03 12.22
N LEU A 205 28.61 9.35 12.24
CA LEU A 205 27.35 9.94 12.67
C LEU A 205 27.17 9.72 14.17
N SER A 206 27.08 10.83 14.91
CA SER A 206 26.64 10.80 16.30
C SER A 206 25.13 10.63 16.35
N ILE A 207 24.67 9.51 16.91
CA ILE A 207 23.27 9.12 17.04
C ILE A 207 23.05 8.68 18.48
N SER A 208 21.95 9.10 19.10
CA SER A 208 21.69 8.78 20.50
C SER A 208 21.53 7.26 20.71
N GLY A 209 22.45 6.66 21.46
CA GLY A 209 22.42 5.22 21.75
C GLY A 209 22.76 4.31 20.57
N ALA A 210 23.37 4.82 19.49
CA ALA A 210 23.80 4.04 18.34
C ALA A 210 25.13 4.56 17.76
N ARG A 211 25.80 3.74 16.95
CA ARG A 211 26.97 4.17 16.17
C ARG A 211 26.57 4.26 14.71
N GLY A 212 26.84 5.38 14.07
CA GLY A 212 26.63 5.52 12.63
C GLY A 212 27.90 5.89 11.88
N TYR A 213 27.92 5.56 10.60
CA TYR A 213 28.93 6.04 9.66
C TYR A 213 28.23 6.43 8.36
N THR A 214 28.73 7.45 7.68
CA THR A 214 28.12 7.97 6.46
C THR A 214 29.19 8.47 5.51
N GLY A 215 28.87 8.56 4.23
CA GLY A 215 29.74 9.15 3.22
C GLY A 215 28.99 9.37 1.92
N LEU A 216 29.69 9.95 0.95
CA LEU A 216 29.20 10.12 -0.40
C LEU A 216 29.50 8.86 -1.22
N ALA A 217 28.58 8.48 -2.09
CA ALA A 217 28.72 7.35 -2.98
C ALA A 217 28.00 7.62 -4.32
N SER A 218 28.19 6.72 -5.28
CA SER A 218 27.42 6.70 -6.52
C SER A 218 26.49 5.50 -6.59
N LEU A 219 25.21 5.72 -6.90
CA LEU A 219 24.25 4.65 -7.18
C LEU A 219 24.00 4.49 -8.68
N ASP A 220 23.78 3.27 -9.13
CA ASP A 220 23.29 2.99 -10.48
C ASP A 220 21.75 3.11 -10.49
N ALA A 221 21.22 3.97 -11.36
CA ALA A 221 19.77 4.16 -11.51
C ALA A 221 19.11 3.07 -12.38
N GLY A 222 19.86 2.07 -12.86
CA GLY A 222 19.35 0.97 -13.68
C GLY A 222 19.19 1.31 -15.17
N ASN A 223 19.43 2.57 -15.55
CA ASN A 223 19.41 3.08 -16.92
C ASN A 223 20.81 3.51 -17.41
N GLY A 224 21.87 3.13 -16.68
CA GLY A 224 23.25 3.56 -16.93
C GLY A 224 23.60 4.94 -16.37
N GLN A 225 22.63 5.69 -15.83
CA GLN A 225 22.89 6.93 -15.11
C GLN A 225 23.43 6.64 -13.70
N ARG A 226 24.40 7.45 -13.28
CA ARG A 226 24.99 7.40 -11.95
C ARG A 226 24.47 8.56 -11.10
N LEU A 227 23.83 8.25 -9.98
CA LEU A 227 23.25 9.23 -9.06
C LEU A 227 24.20 9.48 -7.90
N ALA A 228 24.62 10.74 -7.74
CA ALA A 228 25.33 11.17 -6.56
C ALA A 228 24.43 11.00 -5.33
N SER A 229 24.93 10.28 -4.33
CA SER A 229 24.13 9.83 -3.20
C SER A 229 24.87 9.99 -1.88
N ARG A 230 24.11 10.18 -0.80
CA ARG A 230 24.60 10.08 0.56
C ARG A 230 24.16 8.74 1.12
N VAL A 231 25.10 7.95 1.60
CA VAL A 231 24.83 6.65 2.20
C VAL A 231 25.19 6.69 3.67
N ALA A 232 24.45 5.95 4.49
CA ALA A 232 24.75 5.81 5.90
C ALA A 232 24.44 4.40 6.38
N VAL A 233 25.12 3.99 7.45
CA VAL A 233 24.78 2.81 8.23
C VAL A 233 24.64 3.24 9.68
N ILE A 234 23.59 2.77 10.32
CA ILE A 234 23.29 2.99 11.74
C ILE A 234 23.27 1.62 12.40
N ASN A 235 24.22 1.37 13.28
CA ASN A 235 24.31 0.15 14.07
C ASN A 235 23.78 0.43 15.48
N ARG A 236 22.58 -0.07 15.78
CA ARG A 236 21.98 -0.01 17.13
C ARG A 236 22.42 -1.20 17.98
N SER A 237 22.42 -2.39 17.39
CA SER A 237 22.88 -3.62 18.01
C SER A 237 23.38 -4.61 16.94
N PRO A 238 24.11 -5.67 17.32
CA PRO A 238 24.53 -6.70 16.36
C PRO A 238 23.38 -7.32 15.55
N ALA A 239 22.16 -7.33 16.09
CA ALA A 239 20.96 -7.86 15.44
C ALA A 239 20.12 -6.78 14.73
N MET A 240 20.49 -5.50 14.83
CA MET A 240 19.68 -4.39 14.34
C MET A 240 20.56 -3.26 13.83
N SER A 241 20.84 -3.33 12.53
CA SER A 241 21.47 -2.25 11.79
C SER A 241 20.57 -1.81 10.65
N PHE A 242 20.68 -0.54 10.28
CA PHE A 242 19.95 0.06 9.17
C PHE A 242 20.93 0.67 8.18
N GLN A 243 20.66 0.48 6.91
CA GLN A 243 21.32 1.20 5.83
C GLN A 243 20.38 2.28 5.32
N MET A 244 20.93 3.45 5.03
CA MET A 244 20.23 4.55 4.39
C MET A 244 20.89 4.93 3.08
N VAL A 245 20.04 5.28 2.11
CA VAL A 245 20.46 5.81 0.81
C VAL A 245 19.62 7.04 0.51
N GLY A 246 20.28 8.19 0.39
CA GLY A 246 19.66 9.44 0.01
C GLY A 246 20.18 9.94 -1.33
N TYR A 247 19.27 10.32 -2.23
CA TYR A 247 19.59 10.96 -3.51
C TYR A 247 18.56 12.04 -3.83
N GLY A 248 18.89 12.94 -4.75
CA GLY A 248 18.00 14.02 -5.14
C GLY A 248 18.27 14.51 -6.56
N LYS A 249 17.30 15.25 -7.12
CA LYS A 249 17.34 15.75 -8.50
C LYS A 249 18.50 16.73 -8.73
N ASN A 250 18.67 17.67 -7.79
CA ASN A 250 19.61 18.78 -7.92
C ASN A 250 20.77 18.72 -6.92
N GLN A 251 20.55 18.09 -5.76
CA GLN A 251 21.53 18.04 -4.69
C GLN A 251 21.38 16.76 -3.88
N VAL A 252 22.52 16.29 -3.35
CA VAL A 252 22.57 15.16 -2.43
C VAL A 252 21.93 15.57 -1.09
N PRO A 253 21.04 14.75 -0.51
CA PRO A 253 20.29 15.09 0.71
C PRO A 253 21.12 14.91 2.00
N ASN A 254 22.27 15.59 2.12
CA ASN A 254 23.18 15.47 3.26
C ASN A 254 22.49 15.75 4.61
N ASN A 255 21.80 16.89 4.69
CA ASN A 255 21.11 17.31 5.92
C ASN A 255 19.96 16.36 6.26
N ALA A 256 19.18 15.92 5.27
CA ALA A 256 18.05 15.04 5.52
C ALA A 256 18.51 13.65 6.01
N VAL A 257 19.54 13.06 5.39
CA VAL A 257 20.12 11.79 5.86
C VAL A 257 20.62 11.93 7.31
N ALA A 258 21.33 13.01 7.63
CA ALA A 258 21.82 13.25 8.98
C ALA A 258 20.69 13.46 10.00
N LEU A 259 19.64 14.20 9.66
CA LEU A 259 18.48 14.45 10.53
C LEU A 259 17.70 13.16 10.78
N ILE A 260 17.36 12.41 9.73
CA ILE A 260 16.63 11.14 9.85
C ILE A 260 17.45 10.15 10.69
N ALA A 261 18.75 10.00 10.41
CA ALA A 261 19.62 9.09 11.16
C ALA A 261 19.68 9.46 12.65
N ARG A 262 19.71 10.75 12.99
CA ARG A 262 19.68 11.24 14.38
C ARG A 262 18.32 11.06 15.06
N GLY A 263 17.24 11.05 14.27
CA GLY A 263 15.88 10.76 14.72
C GLY A 263 15.67 9.29 15.10
N ILE A 264 16.58 8.39 14.72
CA ILE A 264 16.49 6.97 15.10
C ILE A 264 16.85 6.81 16.58
N ARG A 265 15.87 6.44 17.40
CA ARG A 265 16.03 6.26 18.85
C ARG A 265 15.09 5.18 19.39
N PRO A 266 15.32 4.65 20.61
CA PRO A 266 14.35 3.79 21.28
C PRO A 266 13.00 4.47 21.47
N LEU A 267 11.93 3.66 21.53
CA LEU A 267 10.61 4.15 21.92
C LEU A 267 10.59 4.52 23.40
N THR A 268 9.95 5.64 23.72
CA THR A 268 9.53 5.94 25.10
C THR A 268 8.34 5.08 25.51
N ALA A 269 7.99 5.06 26.80
CA ALA A 269 6.83 4.31 27.28
C ALA A 269 5.51 4.77 26.64
N VAL A 270 5.35 6.08 26.42
CA VAL A 270 4.16 6.66 25.77
C VAL A 270 4.09 6.30 24.29
N GLU A 271 5.23 6.30 23.59
CA GLU A 271 5.26 5.97 22.15
C GLU A 271 5.00 4.50 21.85
N LYS A 272 5.19 3.60 22.82
CA LYS A 272 4.81 2.18 22.67
C LYS A 272 3.30 2.02 22.50
N GLU A 273 2.49 2.90 23.08
CA GLU A 273 1.04 2.92 22.88
C GLU A 273 0.68 3.42 21.46
N LEU A 274 1.42 4.42 20.95
CA LEU A 274 1.27 4.92 19.58
C LEU A 274 1.68 3.89 18.52
N ALA A 275 2.53 2.94 18.89
CA ALA A 275 2.98 1.82 18.06
C ALA A 275 1.95 0.68 17.95
N SER A 276 0.69 0.93 18.33
CA SER A 276 -0.37 -0.08 18.27
C SER A 276 -1.15 -0.01 16.96
N GLU A 277 -1.48 -1.18 16.44
CA GLU A 277 -2.29 -1.31 15.22
C GLU A 277 -3.75 -0.98 15.48
N LYS A 278 -4.43 -0.48 14.44
CA LYS A 278 -5.88 -0.26 14.50
C LYS A 278 -6.57 -1.59 14.22
N LYS A 279 -7.71 -1.85 14.86
CA LYS A 279 -8.45 -3.11 14.72
C LYS A 279 -9.83 -2.87 14.11
N LEU A 280 -10.25 -3.81 13.28
CA LEU A 280 -11.65 -3.93 12.89
C LEU A 280 -12.45 -4.42 14.09
N ARG A 281 -13.56 -3.75 14.37
CA ARG A 281 -14.54 -4.20 15.36
C ARG A 281 -15.91 -4.30 14.72
N THR A 282 -16.61 -5.38 14.97
CA THR A 282 -18.00 -5.56 14.51
C THR A 282 -18.95 -5.19 15.66
N ILE A 283 -19.79 -4.19 15.41
CA ILE A 283 -20.78 -3.69 16.39
C ILE A 283 -22.18 -3.77 15.80
N SER A 284 -23.19 -3.85 16.67
CA SER A 284 -24.59 -3.62 16.27
C SER A 284 -24.89 -2.12 16.40
N ALA A 285 -25.30 -1.51 15.29
CA ALA A 285 -25.60 -0.09 15.21
C ALA A 285 -26.79 0.27 16.11
N LYS A 286 -26.67 1.39 16.83
CA LYS A 286 -27.70 1.89 17.74
C LYS A 286 -28.57 2.92 17.05
N ARG A 287 -29.73 3.18 17.63
CA ARG A 287 -30.61 4.26 17.16
C ARG A 287 -29.88 5.60 17.21
N GLY A 288 -29.79 6.25 16.05
CA GLY A 288 -29.16 7.56 15.91
C GLY A 288 -27.64 7.51 15.68
N ASP A 289 -27.04 6.33 15.52
CA ASP A 289 -25.69 6.20 14.99
C ASP A 289 -25.67 6.70 13.54
N THR A 290 -24.60 7.42 13.21
CA THR A 290 -24.25 7.82 11.84
C THR A 290 -22.77 7.61 11.66
N PHE A 291 -22.29 7.42 10.43
CA PHE A 291 -20.86 7.31 10.19
C PHE A 291 -20.10 8.56 10.59
N ALA A 292 -20.70 9.76 10.51
CA ALA A 292 -20.09 10.98 11.05
C ALA A 292 -19.79 10.86 12.57
N LYS A 293 -20.76 10.34 13.36
CA LYS A 293 -20.58 10.13 14.80
C LYS A 293 -19.57 9.03 15.09
N LEU A 294 -19.65 7.90 14.37
CA LEU A 294 -18.72 6.78 14.54
C LEU A 294 -17.28 7.20 14.16
N ALA A 295 -17.12 7.96 13.08
CA ALA A 295 -15.83 8.48 12.62
C ALA A 295 -15.14 9.36 13.66
N SER A 296 -15.89 10.23 14.37
CA SER A 296 -15.32 11.08 15.43
C SER A 296 -14.73 10.32 16.62
N ARG A 297 -15.07 9.03 16.76
CA ARG A 297 -14.56 8.12 17.80
C ARG A 297 -13.64 7.05 17.23
N SER A 298 -13.47 7.04 15.90
CA SER A 298 -12.65 6.05 15.22
C SER A 298 -11.18 6.43 15.35
N GLY A 299 -10.32 5.41 15.37
CA GLY A 299 -8.89 5.64 15.25
C GLY A 299 -8.48 6.21 13.89
N ILE A 300 -9.31 6.26 12.84
CA ILE A 300 -8.90 6.66 11.48
C ILE A 300 -8.55 8.16 11.39
N ASP A 301 -7.37 8.49 10.86
CA ASP A 301 -6.83 9.85 10.90
C ASP A 301 -7.44 10.79 9.84
N THR A 302 -7.65 10.30 8.62
CA THR A 302 -8.13 11.10 7.47
C THR A 302 -9.28 10.39 6.77
N TYR A 303 -10.30 11.14 6.35
CA TYR A 303 -11.47 10.61 5.64
C TYR A 303 -12.18 9.49 6.43
N ALA A 304 -12.22 9.62 7.75
CA ALA A 304 -12.73 8.57 8.64
C ALA A 304 -14.18 8.18 8.29
N GLU A 305 -15.05 9.17 8.06
CA GLU A 305 -16.44 8.93 7.69
C GLU A 305 -16.56 8.18 6.35
N GLN A 306 -15.91 8.68 5.31
CA GLN A 306 -15.93 8.05 3.98
C GLN A 306 -15.36 6.63 4.01
N ARG A 307 -14.28 6.41 4.77
CA ARG A 307 -13.66 5.09 4.92
C ARG A 307 -14.54 4.11 5.68
N LEU A 308 -15.23 4.56 6.74
CA LEU A 308 -16.20 3.72 7.44
C LEU A 308 -17.39 3.37 6.53
N ARG A 309 -17.87 4.32 5.72
CA ARG A 309 -18.90 4.05 4.71
C ARG A 309 -18.43 3.02 3.68
N LEU A 310 -17.21 3.15 3.15
CA LEU A 310 -16.62 2.17 2.22
C LEU A 310 -16.51 0.78 2.84
N LEU A 311 -15.99 0.70 4.07
CA LEU A 311 -15.83 -0.54 4.82
C LEU A 311 -17.16 -1.30 5.01
N ASN A 312 -18.28 -0.56 5.03
CA ASN A 312 -19.62 -1.10 5.22
C ASN A 312 -20.49 -1.10 3.95
N ASN A 313 -19.92 -0.86 2.77
CA ASN A 313 -20.66 -0.77 1.51
C ASN A 313 -21.80 0.28 1.52
N MET A 314 -21.58 1.42 2.20
CA MET A 314 -22.53 2.52 2.36
C MET A 314 -22.01 3.85 1.79
N TYR A 315 -20.97 3.80 0.97
CA TYR A 315 -20.45 4.98 0.28
C TYR A 315 -21.41 5.43 -0.85
N PRO A 316 -21.58 6.75 -1.10
CA PRO A 316 -21.02 7.88 -0.36
C PRO A 316 -21.89 8.36 0.81
N ASN A 317 -23.19 8.05 0.82
CA ASN A 317 -24.17 8.72 1.69
C ASN A 317 -25.06 7.77 2.52
N GLY A 318 -24.83 6.46 2.49
CA GLY A 318 -25.60 5.48 3.26
C GLY A 318 -25.27 5.50 4.75
N GLU A 319 -26.27 5.26 5.60
CA GLU A 319 -26.14 5.25 7.06
C GLU A 319 -26.61 3.90 7.63
N PRO A 320 -26.06 3.48 8.78
CA PRO A 320 -26.46 2.23 9.39
C PRO A 320 -27.87 2.30 9.96
N THR A 321 -28.59 1.19 9.89
CA THR A 321 -29.91 1.04 10.51
C THR A 321 -29.79 0.43 11.91
N PRO A 322 -30.68 0.75 12.87
CA PRO A 322 -30.59 0.18 14.23
C PRO A 322 -30.67 -1.34 14.21
N GLY A 323 -29.74 -2.01 14.90
CA GLY A 323 -29.60 -3.47 14.93
C GLY A 323 -28.63 -4.02 13.88
N GLN A 324 -28.32 -3.26 12.84
CA GLN A 324 -27.44 -3.71 11.76
C GLN A 324 -26.01 -3.91 12.26
N LEU A 325 -25.41 -5.06 11.92
CA LEU A 325 -24.00 -5.29 12.15
C LEU A 325 -23.17 -4.45 11.18
N ILE A 326 -22.25 -3.66 11.73
CA ILE A 326 -21.31 -2.83 10.98
C ILE A 326 -19.90 -2.98 11.52
N LYS A 327 -18.92 -2.77 10.65
CA LYS A 327 -17.51 -2.74 10.96
C LYS A 327 -17.09 -1.31 11.28
N ILE A 328 -16.42 -1.10 12.41
CA ILE A 328 -15.76 0.15 12.77
C ILE A 328 -14.27 -0.09 12.96
N VAL A 329 -13.51 1.00 13.13
CA VAL A 329 -12.06 0.96 13.37
C VAL A 329 -11.77 1.65 14.68
N GLU A 330 -11.13 0.90 15.58
CA GLU A 330 -10.65 1.33 16.90
C GLU A 330 -9.12 1.29 16.95
#